data_AF-A0A952HGJ0-F1
#
_entry.id   AF-A0A952HGJ0-F1
#
_cell.length_a   1.000
_cell.length_b   1.000
_cell.length_c   1.000
_cell.angle_alpha   90.00
_cell.angle_beta   90.00
_cell.angle_gamma   90.00
#
_symmetry.space_group_name_H-M   'P 1'
#
loop_
_entity.id
_entity.type
_entity.pdbx_description
1 polymer ?
#
loop_
_entity_poly.entity_id
_entity_poly.type
_entity_poly.pdbx_seq_one_letter_code
_entity_poly.pdbx_strand_id
1 'polypeptide(L)'
;MVSFDGRAILNRLAALREADAPTHGGRVLSYVYDSGMPELDELAAEAMRLVQPVNGLDPTTFTSVAVMEREVIGFARELLRGGDEVAGSVTSGGTESCLLAVKTARDVWRAEGGTGTPRLLAPVTVHAAFQKA
;
A
#
# COMPACT_ATOMS: atom_id res chain seq x y z
N MET A 1 -33.00 -11.35 15.86
CA MET A 1 -32.18 -10.32 15.19
C MET A 1 -31.26 -9.73 16.24
N VAL A 2 -29.95 -9.96 16.15
CA VAL A 2 -29.00 -9.39 17.12
C VAL A 2 -28.85 -7.91 16.77
N SER A 3 -29.26 -7.04 17.69
CA SER A 3 -29.04 -5.59 17.57
C SER A 3 -27.71 -5.26 18.26
N PHE A 4 -26.83 -4.54 17.57
CA PHE A 4 -25.58 -4.06 18.14
C PHE A 4 -25.73 -2.60 18.58
N ASP A 5 -25.18 -2.27 19.74
CA ASP A 5 -25.04 -0.87 20.16
C ASP A 5 -23.80 -0.26 19.49
N GLY A 6 -24.02 0.42 18.36
CA GLY A 6 -22.97 1.09 17.62
C GLY A 6 -22.22 2.15 18.42
N ARG A 7 -22.91 2.83 19.36
CA ARG A 7 -22.27 3.88 20.17
C ARG A 7 -21.35 3.26 21.22
N ALA A 8 -21.76 2.16 21.85
CA ALA A 8 -20.90 1.42 22.76
C ALA A 8 -19.63 0.91 22.06
N ILE A 9 -19.74 0.43 20.81
CA ILE A 9 -18.60 -0.02 20.01
C ILE A 9 -17.62 1.14 19.75
N LEU A 10 -18.12 2.27 19.26
CA LEU A 10 -17.28 3.44 18.96
C LEU A 10 -16.63 4.02 20.23
N ASN A 11 -17.37 4.10 21.33
CA ASN A 11 -16.83 4.54 22.62
C ASN A 11 -15.71 3.61 23.10
N ARG A 12 -15.87 2.29 22.91
CA ARG A 12 -14.82 1.33 23.28
C ARG A 12 -13.57 1.50 22.43
N LEU A 13 -13.72 1.72 21.12
CA LEU A 13 -12.59 2.01 20.24
C LEU A 13 -11.88 3.30 20.68
N ALA A 14 -12.62 4.37 20.98
CA ALA A 14 -12.03 5.61 21.47
C ALA A 14 -11.22 5.40 22.75
N ALA A 15 -11.77 4.68 23.74
CA ALA A 15 -11.07 4.39 24.99
C ALA A 15 -9.81 3.54 24.81
N LEU A 16 -9.79 2.60 23.84
CA LEU A 16 -8.57 1.83 23.54
C LEU A 16 -7.48 2.72 22.96
N ARG A 17 -7.85 3.67 22.09
CA ARG A 17 -6.91 4.58 21.43
C ARG A 17 -6.27 5.60 22.37
N GLU A 18 -6.80 5.80 23.58
CA GLU A 18 -6.16 6.66 24.60
C GLU A 18 -4.77 6.14 25.00
N ALA A 19 -4.48 4.85 24.79
CA ALA A 19 -3.17 4.25 25.05
C ALA A 19 -2.22 4.30 23.84
N ASP A 20 -2.71 4.67 22.65
CA ASP A 20 -1.88 4.73 21.44
C ASP A 20 -0.98 5.96 21.46
N ALA A 21 0.14 5.88 20.73
CA ALA A 21 0.95 7.05 20.49
C ALA A 21 0.20 8.08 19.61
N PRO A 22 0.44 9.39 19.77
CA PRO A 22 -0.23 10.40 18.98
C PRO A 22 -0.02 10.20 17.48
N THR A 23 -1.11 10.23 16.72
CA THR A 23 -1.07 10.16 15.25
C THR A 23 -0.93 11.54 14.60
N HIS A 24 -1.10 12.63 15.37
CA HIS A 24 -0.83 14.00 14.92
C HIS A 24 0.05 14.74 15.90
N GLY A 25 0.89 15.64 15.40
CA GLY A 25 1.77 16.49 16.21
C GLY A 25 2.79 15.71 17.06
N GLY A 26 2.92 14.41 16.82
CA GLY A 26 3.79 13.49 17.54
C GLY A 26 5.21 13.46 16.99
N ARG A 27 6.10 12.75 17.68
CA ARG A 27 7.48 12.48 17.26
C ARG A 27 7.73 10.98 17.08
N VAL A 28 6.70 10.26 16.67
CA VAL A 28 6.70 8.81 16.52
C VAL A 28 7.35 8.46 15.17
N LEU A 29 8.67 8.25 15.18
CA LEU A 29 9.45 7.97 13.97
C LEU A 29 8.94 6.69 13.26
N SER A 30 8.74 6.77 11.94
CA SER A 30 8.45 5.65 11.03
C SER A 30 7.09 4.94 11.15
N TYR A 31 6.23 5.32 12.10
CA TYR A 31 4.90 4.70 12.25
C TYR A 31 3.77 5.54 11.66
N VAL A 32 3.82 6.86 11.83
CA VAL A 32 2.79 7.78 11.31
C VAL A 32 3.47 8.87 10.50
N TYR A 33 3.06 8.99 9.23
CA TYR A 33 3.49 10.06 8.34
C TYR A 33 2.42 11.15 8.36
N ASP A 34 2.44 11.95 9.43
CA ASP A 34 1.52 13.07 9.63
C ASP A 34 1.79 14.18 8.61
N SER A 35 0.76 14.56 7.85
CA SER A 35 0.84 15.67 6.90
C SER A 35 0.90 17.03 7.59
N GLY A 36 0.40 17.11 8.83
CA GLY A 36 0.18 18.36 9.55
C GLY A 36 -0.92 19.25 8.96
N MET A 37 -1.75 18.72 8.05
CA MET A 37 -2.79 19.43 7.31
C MET A 37 -4.17 18.82 7.62
N PRO A 38 -4.95 19.40 8.55
CA PRO A 38 -6.25 18.86 8.95
C PRO A 38 -7.22 18.68 7.78
N GLU A 39 -7.19 19.57 6.80
CA GLU A 39 -8.02 19.51 5.60
C GLU A 39 -7.72 18.26 4.73
N LEU A 40 -6.47 17.77 4.74
CA LEU A 40 -6.11 16.54 4.05
C LEU A 40 -6.60 15.30 4.80
N ASP A 41 -6.61 15.33 6.14
CA ASP A 41 -7.13 14.23 6.95
C ASP A 41 -8.65 14.07 6.75
N GLU A 42 -9.37 15.19 6.72
CA GLU A 42 -10.81 15.21 6.42
C GLU A 42 -11.09 14.68 5.01
N LEU A 43 -10.36 15.17 4.00
CA LEU A 43 -10.47 14.71 2.62
C LEU A 43 -10.20 13.20 2.49
N ALA A 44 -9.14 12.70 3.14
CA ALA A 44 -8.80 11.28 3.11
C ALA A 44 -9.90 10.42 3.77
N ALA A 45 -10.44 10.87 4.90
CA ALA A 45 -11.53 10.16 5.59
C ALA A 45 -12.82 10.11 4.75
N GLU A 46 -13.16 11.19 4.05
CA GLU A 46 -14.30 11.23 3.13
C GLU A 46 -14.08 10.32 1.92
N ALA A 47 -12.91 10.38 1.30
CA ALA A 47 -12.56 9.52 0.17
C ALA A 47 -12.63 8.03 0.55
N MET A 48 -12.06 7.64 1.69
CA MET A 48 -12.13 6.26 2.20
C MET A 48 -13.58 5.80 2.37
N ARG A 49 -14.46 6.66 2.90
CA ARG A 49 -15.87 6.33 3.09
C ARG A 49 -16.60 6.10 1.78
N LEU A 50 -16.30 6.89 0.75
CA LEU A 50 -16.90 6.76 -0.59
C LEU A 50 -16.52 5.44 -1.26
N VAL A 51 -15.25 5.03 -1.15
CA VAL A 51 -14.74 3.83 -1.81
C VAL A 51 -14.73 2.59 -0.93
N GLN A 52 -15.15 2.68 0.33
CA GLN A 52 -15.20 1.54 1.27
C GLN A 52 -15.81 0.24 0.71
N PRO A 53 -16.90 0.26 -0.11
CA PRO A 53 -17.49 -0.99 -0.61
C PRO A 53 -16.84 -1.54 -1.89
N VAL A 54 -15.87 -0.84 -2.49
CA VAL A 54 -15.28 -1.26 -3.77
C VAL A 54 -14.25 -2.36 -3.59
N ASN A 55 -14.10 -3.20 -4.61
CA ASN A 55 -13.14 -4.31 -4.60
C ASN A 55 -12.30 -4.31 -5.91
N GLY A 56 -10.97 -4.32 -5.78
CA GLY A 56 -10.05 -4.35 -6.93
C GLY A 56 -9.96 -5.69 -7.66
N LEU A 57 -10.61 -6.75 -7.17
CA LEU A 57 -10.58 -8.08 -7.81
C LEU A 57 -11.20 -8.08 -9.21
N ASP A 58 -12.31 -7.35 -9.40
CA ASP A 58 -13.00 -7.24 -10.69
C ASP A 58 -13.10 -5.77 -11.13
N PRO A 59 -12.12 -5.30 -11.92
CA PRO A 59 -12.10 -3.93 -12.43
C PRO A 59 -13.19 -3.65 -13.47
N THR A 60 -13.91 -4.68 -13.95
CA THR A 60 -15.05 -4.50 -14.85
C THR A 60 -16.34 -4.21 -14.09
N THR A 61 -16.46 -4.70 -12.86
CA THR A 61 -17.56 -4.40 -11.94
C THR A 61 -17.33 -3.06 -11.23
N PHE A 62 -16.14 -2.82 -10.70
CA PHE A 62 -15.77 -1.58 -10.02
C PHE A 62 -14.81 -0.74 -10.87
N THR A 63 -15.33 -0.16 -11.94
CA THR A 63 -14.55 0.58 -12.94
C THR A 63 -13.77 1.77 -12.38
N SER A 64 -14.25 2.37 -11.28
CA SER A 64 -13.56 3.44 -10.57
C SER A 64 -12.18 3.02 -10.04
N VAL A 65 -12.04 1.78 -9.55
CA VAL A 65 -10.75 1.27 -9.04
C VAL A 65 -9.72 1.23 -10.15
N ALA A 66 -10.10 0.74 -11.33
CA ALA A 66 -9.22 0.68 -12.49
C ALA A 66 -8.75 2.08 -12.94
N VAL A 67 -9.60 3.11 -12.82
CA VAL A 67 -9.22 4.49 -13.11
C VAL A 67 -8.21 4.98 -12.07
N MET A 68 -8.55 4.88 -10.78
CA MET A 68 -7.70 5.37 -9.69
C MET A 68 -6.31 4.71 -9.68
N GLU A 69 -6.24 3.38 -9.86
CA GLU A 69 -4.96 2.67 -9.89
C GLU A 69 -4.08 3.10 -11.07
N ARG A 70 -4.67 3.29 -12.26
CA ARG A 70 -3.92 3.80 -13.43
C ARG A 70 -3.39 5.20 -13.21
N GLU A 71 -4.17 6.07 -12.59
CA GLU A 71 -3.75 7.45 -12.29
C GLU A 71 -2.62 7.48 -11.25
N VAL A 72 -2.68 6.65 -10.21
CA VAL A 72 -1.60 6.49 -9.22
C VAL A 72 -0.31 5.99 -9.89
N ILE A 73 -0.41 5.00 -10.78
CA ILE A 73 0.74 4.49 -11.54
C ILE A 73 1.29 5.58 -12.47
N GLY A 74 0.42 6.33 -13.14
CA GLY A 74 0.81 7.45 -14.00
C GLY A 74 1.57 8.54 -13.24
N PHE A 75 1.06 8.93 -12.07
CA PHE A 75 1.73 9.87 -11.18
C PHE A 75 3.10 9.35 -10.71
N ALA A 76 3.18 8.10 -10.27
CA ALA A 76 4.44 7.50 -9.84
C ALA A 76 5.47 7.43 -10.98
N ARG A 77 5.02 7.11 -12.20
CA ARG A 77 5.86 7.11 -13.40
C ARG A 77 6.43 8.50 -13.68
N GLU A 78 5.61 9.55 -13.63
CA GLU A 78 6.06 10.93 -13.82
C GLU A 78 7.05 11.35 -12.73
N LEU A 79 6.70 11.12 -11.46
CA LEU A 79 7.53 11.45 -10.30
C LEU A 79 8.92 10.82 -10.37
N LEU A 80 9.00 9.58 -10.85
CA LEU A 80 10.24 8.82 -11.00
C LEU A 80 10.89 8.97 -12.39
N ARG A 81 10.36 9.85 -13.24
CA ARG A 81 10.86 10.15 -14.60
C ARG A 81 10.95 8.90 -15.51
N GLY A 82 9.97 8.01 -15.40
CA GLY A 82 9.83 6.83 -16.27
C GLY A 82 9.34 7.21 -17.67
N GLY A 83 9.83 6.48 -18.69
CA GLY A 83 9.36 6.61 -20.07
C GLY A 83 8.05 5.87 -20.35
N ASP A 84 7.56 5.92 -21.59
CA ASP A 84 6.25 5.36 -21.97
C ASP A 84 6.14 3.84 -21.80
N GLU A 85 7.27 3.13 -21.89
CA GLU A 85 7.35 1.68 -21.70
C GLU A 85 7.24 1.25 -20.21
N VAL A 86 7.26 2.19 -19.27
CA VAL A 86 7.15 1.88 -17.84
C VAL A 86 5.70 1.59 -17.49
N ALA A 87 5.46 0.37 -17.04
CA ALA A 87 4.20 -0.10 -16.46
C ALA A 87 4.38 -0.47 -14.98
N GLY A 88 3.26 -0.64 -14.26
CA GLY A 88 3.28 -1.01 -12.85
C GLY A 88 1.94 -1.54 -12.36
N SER A 89 1.91 -1.85 -11.06
CA SER A 89 0.71 -2.28 -10.34
C SER A 89 0.71 -1.65 -8.95
N VAL A 90 -0.47 -1.32 -8.42
CA VAL A 90 -0.62 -0.93 -7.01
C VAL A 90 -0.50 -2.19 -6.14
N THR A 91 0.13 -2.05 -4.97
CA THR A 91 0.33 -3.16 -4.01
C THR A 91 -0.06 -2.70 -2.62
N SER A 92 -0.28 -3.63 -1.69
CA SER A 92 -0.67 -3.32 -0.30
C SER A 92 0.41 -2.57 0.49
N GLY A 93 1.66 -2.60 0.04
CA GLY A 93 2.76 -1.84 0.64
C GLY A 93 4.14 -2.32 0.17
N GLY A 94 5.19 -1.64 0.65
CA GLY A 94 6.55 -1.84 0.13
C GLY A 94 7.10 -3.27 0.25
N THR A 95 6.67 -4.05 1.24
CA THR A 95 7.07 -5.46 1.33
C THR A 95 6.54 -6.27 0.15
N GLU A 96 5.25 -6.13 -0.20
CA GLU A 96 4.68 -6.81 -1.35
C GLU A 96 5.34 -6.35 -2.65
N SER A 97 5.61 -5.04 -2.80
CA SER A 97 6.32 -4.53 -3.97
C SER A 97 7.70 -5.17 -4.14
N CYS A 98 8.47 -5.32 -3.04
CA CYS A 98 9.78 -6.00 -3.08
C CYS A 98 9.66 -7.48 -3.46
N LEU A 99 8.68 -8.20 -2.88
CA LEU A 99 8.42 -9.60 -3.19
C LEU A 99 8.09 -9.79 -4.68
N LEU A 100 7.21 -8.96 -5.23
CA LEU A 100 6.81 -9.02 -6.63
C LEU A 100 7.97 -8.67 -7.58
N ALA A 101 8.82 -7.72 -7.22
CA ALA A 101 10.02 -7.40 -7.99
C ALA A 101 10.99 -8.59 -8.06
N VAL A 102 11.30 -9.21 -6.91
CA VAL A 102 12.16 -10.40 -6.85
C VAL A 102 11.55 -11.58 -7.59
N LYS A 103 10.25 -11.84 -7.39
CA LYS A 103 9.52 -12.92 -8.07
C LYS A 103 9.57 -12.72 -9.59
N THR A 104 9.34 -11.51 -10.08
CA THR A 104 9.44 -11.17 -11.50
C THR A 104 10.85 -11.41 -12.04
N ALA A 105 11.90 -10.92 -11.36
CA ALA A 105 13.28 -11.12 -11.79
C ALA A 105 13.67 -12.61 -11.83
N ARG A 106 13.23 -13.40 -10.85
CA ARG A 106 13.43 -14.85 -10.82
C ARG A 106 12.75 -15.54 -12.00
N ASP A 107 11.51 -15.17 -12.30
CA ASP A 107 10.73 -15.78 -13.36
C ASP A 107 11.30 -15.42 -14.75
N VAL A 108 11.78 -14.18 -14.94
CA VAL A 108 12.52 -13.75 -16.13
C VAL A 108 13.81 -14.57 -16.29
N TRP A 109 14.63 -14.68 -15.24
CA TRP A 109 15.87 -15.46 -15.28
C TRP A 109 15.64 -16.93 -15.67
N ARG A 110 14.55 -17.54 -15.18
CA ARG A 110 14.15 -18.91 -15.59
C ARG A 110 13.74 -18.97 -17.06
N ALA A 111 12.95 -18.01 -17.52
CA ALA A 111 12.50 -17.95 -18.91
C ALA A 111 13.67 -17.76 -19.90
N GLU A 112 14.74 -17.08 -19.48
CA GLU A 112 15.97 -16.89 -20.26
C GLU A 112 16.95 -18.09 -20.20
N GLY A 113 16.55 -19.22 -19.61
CA GLY A 113 17.35 -20.44 -19.55
C GLY A 113 18.27 -20.54 -18.34
N GLY A 114 18.04 -19.75 -17.30
CA GLY A 114 18.73 -19.86 -16.02
C GLY A 114 18.61 -21.24 -15.39
N THR A 115 19.72 -21.82 -14.95
CA THR A 115 19.79 -23.14 -14.31
C THR A 115 20.33 -23.05 -12.88
N GLY A 116 19.90 -23.98 -12.02
CA GLY A 116 20.34 -24.04 -10.62
C GLY A 116 19.50 -23.17 -9.66
N THR A 117 20.12 -22.72 -8.57
CA THR A 117 19.46 -21.91 -7.54
C THR A 117 19.65 -20.41 -7.82
N PRO A 118 18.58 -19.62 -8.02
CA PRO A 118 18.68 -18.19 -8.25
C PRO A 118 19.27 -17.48 -7.02
N ARG A 119 20.06 -16.43 -7.24
CA ARG A 119 20.73 -15.67 -6.17
C ARG A 119 20.50 -14.18 -6.36
N LEU A 120 20.15 -13.50 -5.26
CA LEU A 120 20.08 -12.04 -5.20
C LEU A 120 21.39 -11.49 -4.62
N LEU A 121 21.99 -10.51 -5.30
CA LEU A 121 23.09 -9.72 -4.76
C LEU A 121 22.53 -8.39 -4.26
N ALA A 122 22.66 -8.11 -2.97
CA ALA A 122 22.14 -6.89 -2.35
C ALA A 122 23.07 -6.38 -1.23
N PRO A 123 23.03 -5.08 -0.89
CA PRO A 123 23.76 -4.54 0.26
C PRO A 123 23.30 -5.17 1.58
N VAL A 124 24.20 -5.23 2.57
CA VAL A 124 23.86 -5.76 3.91
C VAL A 124 22.78 -4.95 4.64
N THR A 125 22.54 -3.71 4.20
CA THR A 125 21.51 -2.81 4.74
C THR A 125 20.18 -2.89 3.98
N VAL A 126 20.04 -3.84 3.04
CA VAL A 126 18.80 -4.02 2.28
C VAL A 126 17.63 -4.28 3.23
N HIS A 127 16.43 -3.79 2.88
CA HIS A 127 15.24 -4.00 3.69
C HIS A 127 14.96 -5.51 3.86
N ALA A 128 14.50 -5.92 5.05
CA ALA A 128 14.23 -7.33 5.38
C ALA A 128 13.22 -8.02 4.44
N ALA A 129 12.41 -7.25 3.70
CA ALA A 129 11.55 -7.77 2.65
C ALA A 129 12.30 -8.55 1.57
N PHE A 130 13.54 -8.19 1.24
CA PHE A 130 14.37 -8.91 0.28
C PHE A 130 14.90 -10.24 0.81
N GLN A 131 14.95 -10.42 2.13
CA GLN A 131 15.26 -11.73 2.75
C GLN A 131 14.04 -12.63 2.83
N LYS A 132 12.84 -12.03 2.91
CA LYS A 132 11.57 -12.75 2.83
C LYS A 132 11.28 -13.24 1.40
N ALA A 133 11.74 -12.49 0.40
CA ALA A 133 11.58 -12.74 -1.02
C ALA A 133 12.39 -13.96 -1.51
#